data_AF-C0EH24-F1
#
_entry.id   AF-C0EH24-F1
#
_cell.length_a   1.000
_cell.length_b   1.000
_cell.length_c   1.000
_cell.angle_alpha   90.00
_cell.angle_beta   90.00
_cell.angle_gamma   90.00
#
_symmetry.space_group_name_H-M   'P 1'
#
loop_
_entity.id
_entity.type
_entity.pdbx_description
1 polymer ?
#
loop_
_entity_poly.entity_id
_entity_poly.type
_entity_poly.pdbx_seq_one_letter_code
_entity_poly.pdbx_strand_id
1 'polypeptide(L)'
;MIYFKRARLLAVLFFVAYCVVLPLGFITLLRKKWLPAGTDLLNPWFLIAVLVVTGAVVSLLVYRLLFNRAEFHLHNILYISCAPARFLDEAFAVYERFPRETGLRNRLKTAICIGYLADGQIAKAKEMLGELEHLPASLQPEALCCKGWCALTEGDIKTVREQILAVKAAAPESERYLDLENTLLVHEEKYTQAQPRLEAQLNRCSTPCQTVACHMLLAQVYDGLGQSSKARESLEYVVTYGNTMILAQLAGRLLDTLDETVD
;
A
#
# COMPACT_ATOMS: atom_id res chain seq x y z
N MET A 1 -0.87 7.99 27.34
CA MET A 1 -1.85 9.04 27.72
C MET A 1 -1.40 10.51 27.56
N ILE A 2 -0.24 10.97 28.05
CA ILE A 2 0.16 12.41 27.96
C ILE A 2 0.46 12.86 26.50
N TYR A 3 1.02 11.98 25.67
CA TYR A 3 1.45 12.29 24.31
C TYR A 3 0.29 12.40 23.31
N PHE A 4 -0.80 11.65 23.50
CA PHE A 4 -1.99 11.73 22.65
C PHE A 4 -2.79 13.02 22.84
N LYS A 5 -2.93 13.49 24.09
CA LYS A 5 -3.48 14.82 24.37
C LYS A 5 -2.66 15.91 23.71
N ARG A 6 -1.33 15.74 23.59
CA ARG A 6 -0.45 16.70 22.91
C ARG A 6 -0.61 16.65 21.39
N ALA A 7 -0.76 15.48 20.76
CA ALA A 7 -0.95 15.38 19.31
C ALA A 7 -2.33 15.91 18.86
N ARG A 8 -3.42 15.56 19.56
CA ARG A 8 -4.75 16.16 19.33
C ARG A 8 -4.75 17.64 19.63
N LEU A 9 -4.11 18.08 20.73
CA LEU A 9 -3.98 19.50 21.03
C LEU A 9 -3.15 20.20 19.95
N LEU A 10 -2.09 19.59 19.41
CA LEU A 10 -1.31 20.17 18.31
C LEU A 10 -2.12 20.26 17.02
N ALA A 11 -2.89 19.23 16.65
CA ALA A 11 -3.75 19.28 15.48
C ALA A 11 -4.89 20.31 15.64
N VAL A 12 -5.49 20.40 16.83
CA VAL A 12 -6.49 21.42 17.16
C VAL A 12 -5.87 22.82 17.22
N LEU A 13 -4.68 22.97 17.78
CA LEU A 13 -3.96 24.24 17.82
C LEU A 13 -3.52 24.67 16.41
N PHE A 14 -3.09 23.74 15.57
CA PHE A 14 -2.76 24.00 14.17
C PHE A 14 -4.02 24.40 13.40
N PHE A 15 -5.14 23.72 13.62
CA PHE A 15 -6.44 24.07 13.07
C PHE A 15 -6.91 25.46 13.53
N VAL A 16 -6.84 25.76 14.83
CA VAL A 16 -7.21 27.07 15.38
C VAL A 16 -6.27 28.16 14.84
N ALA A 17 -4.96 27.90 14.78
CA ALA A 17 -4.00 28.84 14.20
C ALA A 17 -4.27 29.09 12.71
N TYR A 18 -4.56 28.05 11.95
CA TYR A 18 -4.72 28.15 10.50
C TYR A 18 -6.09 28.68 10.07
N CYS A 19 -7.17 28.27 10.76
CA CYS A 19 -8.54 28.62 10.40
C CYS A 19 -9.08 29.86 11.13
N VAL A 20 -8.48 30.25 12.27
CA VAL A 20 -8.95 31.41 13.05
C VAL A 20 -7.89 32.51 13.09
N VAL A 21 -6.66 32.19 13.47
CA VAL A 21 -5.62 33.22 13.70
C VAL A 21 -5.12 33.82 12.38
N LEU A 22 -4.79 32.99 11.38
CA LEU A 22 -4.33 33.48 10.08
C LEU A 22 -5.39 34.33 9.35
N PRO A 23 -6.67 33.95 9.28
CA PRO A 23 -7.70 34.78 8.65
C PRO A 23 -7.97 36.07 9.41
N LEU A 24 -8.01 36.05 10.75
CA LEU A 24 -8.17 37.28 11.55
C LEU A 24 -6.98 38.24 11.36
N GLY A 25 -5.75 37.71 11.34
CA GLY A 25 -4.53 38.47 11.05
C GLY A 25 -4.53 39.06 9.64
N PHE A 26 -4.99 38.29 8.66
CA PHE A 26 -5.13 38.73 7.27
C PHE A 26 -6.18 39.83 7.12
N ILE A 27 -7.34 39.70 7.78
CA ILE A 27 -8.40 40.72 7.80
C ILE A 27 -7.90 42.01 8.45
N THR A 28 -7.17 41.94 9.56
CA THR A 28 -6.60 43.13 10.21
C THR A 28 -5.53 43.79 9.36
N LEU A 29 -4.69 43.02 8.66
CA LEU A 29 -3.71 43.54 7.70
C LEU A 29 -4.38 44.23 6.50
N LEU A 30 -5.42 43.62 5.92
CA LEU A 30 -6.19 44.22 4.84
C LEU A 30 -6.85 45.53 5.27
N ARG A 31 -7.44 45.56 6.48
CA ARG A 31 -8.07 46.76 7.04
C ARG A 31 -7.09 47.90 7.28
N LYS A 32 -5.84 47.59 7.66
CA LYS A 32 -4.80 48.60 7.91
C LYS A 32 -4.14 49.14 6.64
N LYS A 33 -3.94 48.30 5.61
CA LYS A 33 -3.13 48.69 4.43
C LYS A 33 -3.94 49.11 3.21
N TRP A 34 -5.15 48.58 3.02
CA TRP A 34 -5.80 48.61 1.70
C TRP A 34 -7.20 49.21 1.71
N LEU A 35 -7.78 49.52 2.88
CA LEU A 35 -9.12 50.06 2.99
C LEU A 35 -9.08 51.54 3.39
N PRO A 36 -9.46 52.47 2.49
CA PRO A 36 -9.63 53.86 2.86
C PRO A 36 -10.77 53.99 3.88
N ALA A 37 -10.58 54.85 4.89
CA ALA A 37 -11.58 55.10 5.92
C ALA A 37 -12.94 55.46 5.28
N GLY A 38 -13.97 54.64 5.49
CA GLY A 38 -15.33 54.86 4.97
C GLY A 38 -15.80 53.89 3.89
N THR A 39 -15.03 52.86 3.52
CA THR A 39 -15.58 51.78 2.68
C THR A 39 -16.38 50.79 3.52
N ASP A 40 -17.70 50.82 3.40
CA ASP A 40 -18.63 49.78 3.85
C ASP A 40 -18.47 48.52 2.98
N LEU A 41 -17.29 47.90 3.08
CA LEU A 41 -16.99 46.68 2.34
C LEU A 41 -17.53 45.49 3.12
N LEU A 42 -18.44 44.78 2.43
CA LEU A 42 -18.94 43.43 2.68
C LEU A 42 -19.17 43.11 4.15
N ASN A 43 -20.46 43.09 4.50
CA ASN A 43 -20.98 42.62 5.78
C ASN A 43 -20.02 41.59 6.41
N PRO A 44 -19.41 41.86 7.58
CA PRO A 44 -18.41 40.98 8.18
C PRO A 44 -18.92 39.53 8.33
N TRP A 45 -20.24 39.36 8.42
CA TRP A 45 -20.90 38.06 8.38
C TRP A 45 -20.68 37.28 7.09
N PHE A 46 -20.57 37.94 5.93
CA PHE A 46 -20.27 37.31 4.65
C PHE A 46 -18.84 36.77 4.60
N LEU A 47 -17.86 37.53 5.07
CA LEU A 47 -16.45 37.10 5.12
C LEU A 47 -16.24 35.95 6.11
N ILE A 48 -16.94 35.99 7.25
CA ILE A 48 -17.00 34.88 8.21
C ILE A 48 -17.64 33.65 7.56
N ALA A 49 -18.76 33.81 6.85
CA ALA A 49 -19.43 32.70 6.20
C ALA A 49 -18.55 32.03 5.13
N VAL A 50 -17.83 32.81 4.31
CA VAL A 50 -16.89 32.28 3.31
C VAL A 50 -15.77 31.51 4.00
N LEU A 51 -15.16 32.05 5.05
CA LEU A 51 -14.07 31.37 5.78
C LEU A 51 -14.54 30.07 6.45
N VAL A 52 -15.73 30.06 7.05
CA VAL A 52 -16.32 28.85 7.67
C VAL A 52 -16.61 27.79 6.61
N VAL A 53 -17.20 28.17 5.48
CA VAL A 53 -17.52 27.23 4.40
C VAL A 53 -16.25 26.69 3.74
N THR A 54 -15.28 27.54 3.42
CA THR A 54 -14.00 27.09 2.85
C THR A 54 -13.23 26.20 3.83
N GLY A 55 -13.21 26.57 5.12
CA GLY A 55 -12.61 25.74 6.18
C GLY A 55 -13.28 24.38 6.32
N ALA A 56 -14.63 24.33 6.28
CA ALA A 56 -15.39 23.09 6.32
C ALA A 56 -15.14 22.22 5.08
N VAL A 57 -15.10 22.80 3.87
CA VAL A 57 -14.83 22.08 2.62
C VAL A 57 -13.41 21.52 2.60
N VAL A 58 -12.40 22.31 2.98
CA VAL A 58 -11.01 21.85 3.08
C VAL A 58 -10.89 20.76 4.15
N SER A 59 -11.55 20.91 5.29
CA SER A 59 -11.56 19.87 6.34
C SER A 59 -12.23 18.59 5.87
N LEU A 60 -13.32 18.68 5.10
CA LEU A 60 -14.00 17.52 4.53
C LEU A 60 -13.16 16.86 3.42
N LEU A 61 -12.39 17.63 2.65
CA LEU A 61 -11.45 17.15 1.65
C LEU A 61 -10.24 16.48 2.28
N VAL A 62 -9.64 17.08 3.31
CA VAL A 62 -8.56 16.50 4.10
C VAL A 62 -9.07 15.27 4.84
N TYR A 63 -10.27 15.30 5.41
CA TYR A 63 -10.91 14.15 6.01
C TYR A 63 -11.19 13.06 4.96
N ARG A 64 -11.67 13.39 3.76
CA ARG A 64 -11.81 12.41 2.68
C ARG A 64 -10.46 11.88 2.19
N LEU A 65 -9.41 12.70 2.13
CA LEU A 65 -8.08 12.27 1.68
C LEU A 65 -7.37 11.40 2.73
N LEU A 66 -7.55 11.71 4.02
CA LEU A 66 -6.97 10.95 5.14
C LEU A 66 -7.85 9.76 5.56
N PHE A 67 -9.16 9.84 5.36
CA PHE A 67 -10.15 8.87 5.84
C PHE A 67 -11.04 8.26 4.73
N ASN A 68 -10.68 8.36 3.43
CA ASN A 68 -11.10 7.34 2.44
C ASN A 68 -10.40 6.02 2.79
N ARG A 69 -10.89 5.42 3.89
CA ARG A 69 -10.35 4.24 4.54
C ARG A 69 -10.22 3.07 3.57
N ALA A 70 -11.12 2.91 2.61
CA ALA A 70 -11.07 1.76 1.70
C ALA A 70 -9.82 1.74 0.80
N GLU A 71 -9.40 2.89 0.24
CA GLU A 71 -8.22 2.95 -0.64
C GLU A 71 -6.90 3.04 0.14
N PHE A 72 -6.88 3.75 1.27
CA PHE A 72 -5.72 3.78 2.16
C PHE A 72 -5.45 2.40 2.77
N HIS A 73 -6.50 1.67 3.19
CA HIS A 73 -6.34 0.28 3.61
C HIS A 73 -5.93 -0.60 2.43
N LEU A 74 -6.42 -0.40 1.19
CA LEU A 74 -5.99 -1.18 0.03
C LEU A 74 -4.52 -0.99 -0.34
N HIS A 75 -3.98 0.23 -0.23
CA HIS A 75 -2.54 0.46 -0.35
C HIS A 75 -1.79 -0.26 0.78
N ASN A 76 -2.26 -0.17 2.02
CA ASN A 76 -1.70 -0.94 3.15
C ASN A 76 -1.80 -2.46 2.98
N ILE A 77 -2.80 -2.97 2.25
CA ILE A 77 -2.96 -4.40 1.95
C ILE A 77 -1.82 -4.91 1.05
N LEU A 78 -1.35 -4.12 0.09
CA LEU A 78 -0.14 -4.45 -0.68
C LEU A 78 1.11 -4.41 0.20
N TYR A 79 1.19 -3.47 1.15
CA TYR A 79 2.27 -3.41 2.13
C TYR A 79 2.29 -4.63 3.08
N ILE A 80 1.14 -5.23 3.40
CA ILE A 80 1.06 -6.44 4.25
C ILE A 80 1.81 -7.63 3.63
N SER A 81 1.83 -7.76 2.30
CA SER A 81 2.57 -8.86 1.64
C SER A 81 4.10 -8.79 1.80
N CYS A 82 4.63 -7.68 2.29
CA CYS A 82 6.04 -7.50 2.63
C CYS A 82 6.29 -7.39 4.14
N ALA A 83 5.27 -7.58 4.98
CA ALA A 83 5.40 -7.47 6.42
C ALA A 83 6.02 -8.76 7.02
N PRO A 84 6.95 -8.66 7.99
CA PRO A 84 7.47 -9.82 8.72
C PRO A 84 6.38 -10.72 9.34
N ALA A 85 6.64 -12.04 9.42
CA ALA A 85 5.84 -13.09 10.08
C ALA A 85 4.84 -12.61 11.14
N ARG A 86 5.39 -12.01 12.20
CA ARG A 86 4.70 -11.62 13.42
C ARG A 86 3.59 -10.61 13.19
N PHE A 87 3.69 -9.86 12.10
CA PHE A 87 2.73 -8.82 11.73
C PHE A 87 1.60 -9.35 10.84
N LEU A 88 1.78 -10.53 10.24
CA LEU A 88 0.75 -11.18 9.44
C LEU A 88 -0.36 -11.75 10.34
N ASP A 89 0.00 -12.31 11.49
CA ASP A 89 -0.97 -12.82 12.47
C ASP A 89 -1.82 -11.67 13.04
N GLU A 90 -1.21 -10.51 13.33
CA GLU A 90 -1.93 -9.31 13.77
C GLU A 90 -2.80 -8.71 12.64
N ALA A 91 -2.27 -8.65 11.41
CA ALA A 91 -3.03 -8.22 10.25
C ALA A 91 -4.24 -9.15 10.01
N PHE A 92 -4.07 -10.45 10.24
CA PHE A 92 -5.15 -11.44 10.21
C PHE A 92 -6.18 -11.20 11.31
N ALA A 93 -5.76 -10.91 12.55
CA ALA A 93 -6.68 -10.59 13.65
C ALA A 93 -7.50 -9.31 13.39
N VAL A 94 -6.89 -8.28 12.79
CA VAL A 94 -7.62 -7.07 12.35
C VAL A 94 -8.55 -7.40 11.18
N TYR A 95 -8.10 -8.23 10.25
CA TYR A 95 -8.88 -8.72 9.13
C TYR A 95 -10.16 -9.45 9.56
N GLU A 96 -10.11 -10.29 10.60
CA GLU A 96 -11.27 -11.04 11.09
C GLU A 96 -12.40 -10.13 11.59
N ARG A 97 -12.11 -8.86 11.91
CA ARG A 97 -13.10 -7.88 12.35
C ARG A 97 -13.93 -7.30 11.19
N PHE A 98 -13.58 -7.55 9.93
CA PHE A 98 -14.33 -7.06 8.76
C PHE A 98 -15.50 -7.98 8.38
N PRO A 99 -16.64 -7.45 7.92
CA PRO A 99 -17.79 -8.24 7.48
C PRO A 99 -17.43 -9.23 6.37
N ARG A 100 -18.02 -10.43 6.43
CA ARG A 100 -17.58 -11.60 5.65
C ARG A 100 -17.65 -11.44 4.13
N GLU A 101 -18.44 -10.48 3.61
CA GLU A 101 -18.86 -10.42 2.21
C GLU A 101 -18.31 -9.21 1.43
N THR A 102 -17.21 -8.61 1.86
CA THR A 102 -16.60 -7.49 1.11
C THR A 102 -15.51 -7.99 0.16
N GLY A 103 -15.47 -7.47 -1.07
CA GLY A 103 -14.36 -7.73 -2.00
C GLY A 103 -12.99 -7.32 -1.42
N LEU A 104 -12.97 -6.34 -0.51
CA LEU A 104 -11.80 -5.92 0.26
C LEU A 104 -11.25 -7.06 1.13
N ARG A 105 -12.15 -7.81 1.79
CA ARG A 105 -11.80 -8.96 2.63
C ARG A 105 -11.03 -10.00 1.81
N ASN A 106 -11.50 -10.32 0.62
CA ASN A 106 -10.86 -11.32 -0.23
C ASN A 106 -9.47 -10.89 -0.71
N ARG A 107 -9.31 -9.61 -1.09
CA ARG A 107 -8.00 -9.04 -1.45
C ARG A 107 -7.02 -9.07 -0.28
N LEU A 108 -7.51 -8.83 0.93
CA LEU A 108 -6.68 -8.91 2.15
C LEU A 108 -6.25 -10.35 2.45
N LYS A 109 -7.11 -11.35 2.25
CA LYS A 109 -6.71 -12.77 2.35
C LYS A 109 -5.60 -13.12 1.36
N THR A 110 -5.72 -12.70 0.11
CA THR A 110 -4.67 -12.88 -0.90
C THR A 110 -3.34 -12.26 -0.43
N ALA A 111 -3.38 -11.03 0.09
CA ALA A 111 -2.17 -10.37 0.59
C ALA A 111 -1.55 -11.08 1.80
N ILE A 112 -2.36 -11.56 2.74
CA ILE A 112 -1.91 -12.34 3.90
C ILE A 112 -1.31 -13.67 3.44
N CYS A 113 -1.93 -14.35 2.47
CA CYS A 113 -1.39 -15.56 1.87
C CYS A 113 -0.01 -15.33 1.26
N ILE A 114 0.17 -14.25 0.49
CA ILE A 114 1.47 -13.87 -0.08
C ILE A 114 2.48 -13.55 1.02
N GLY A 115 2.05 -12.84 2.08
CA GLY A 115 2.89 -12.58 3.24
C GLY A 115 3.40 -13.86 3.90
N TYR A 116 2.53 -14.85 4.14
CA TYR A 116 2.93 -16.14 4.71
C TYR A 116 3.90 -16.88 3.79
N LEU A 117 3.73 -16.78 2.47
CA LEU A 117 4.67 -17.35 1.50
C LEU A 117 6.04 -16.69 1.54
N ALA A 118 6.08 -15.35 1.55
CA ALA A 118 7.32 -14.59 1.63
C ALA A 118 8.10 -14.89 2.92
N ASP A 119 7.39 -15.23 4.00
CA ASP A 119 7.96 -15.59 5.29
C ASP A 119 8.25 -17.10 5.45
N GLY A 120 7.96 -17.91 4.43
CA GLY A 120 8.19 -19.36 4.44
C GLY A 120 7.18 -20.16 5.28
N GLN A 121 6.10 -19.54 5.76
CA GLN A 121 5.01 -20.20 6.50
C GLN A 121 4.02 -20.90 5.55
N ILE A 122 4.51 -21.87 4.79
CA ILE A 122 3.75 -22.54 3.71
C ILE A 122 2.46 -23.20 4.21
N ALA A 123 2.47 -23.79 5.41
CA ALA A 123 1.28 -24.39 6.01
C ALA A 123 0.13 -23.38 6.19
N LYS A 124 0.44 -22.18 6.72
CA LYS A 124 -0.55 -21.11 6.90
C LYS A 124 -1.02 -20.53 5.56
N ALA A 125 -0.12 -20.41 4.59
CA ALA A 125 -0.48 -20.00 3.24
C ALA A 125 -1.47 -20.99 2.59
N LYS A 126 -1.26 -22.30 2.78
CA LYS A 126 -2.18 -23.35 2.30
C LYS A 126 -3.53 -23.34 2.98
N GLU A 127 -3.57 -23.10 4.30
CA GLU A 127 -4.83 -22.91 5.02
C GLU A 127 -5.62 -21.74 4.44
N MET A 128 -4.95 -20.59 4.23
CA MET A 128 -5.56 -19.40 3.62
C MET A 128 -6.05 -19.67 2.19
N LEU A 129 -5.32 -20.47 1.41
CA LEU A 129 -5.72 -20.86 0.07
C LEU A 129 -7.02 -21.68 0.06
N GLY A 130 -7.22 -22.59 1.01
CA GLY A 130 -8.47 -23.34 1.12
C GLY A 130 -9.69 -22.43 1.27
N GLU A 131 -9.53 -21.30 1.97
CA GLU A 131 -10.58 -20.29 2.07
C GLU A 131 -10.74 -19.44 0.80
N LEU A 132 -9.68 -19.29 0.00
CA LEU A 132 -9.68 -18.54 -1.26
C LEU A 132 -10.29 -19.33 -2.43
N GLU A 133 -10.28 -20.66 -2.39
CA GLU A 133 -10.83 -21.51 -3.46
C GLU A 133 -12.35 -21.32 -3.65
N HIS A 134 -13.06 -20.89 -2.62
CA HIS A 134 -14.50 -20.64 -2.65
C HIS A 134 -14.91 -19.22 -3.10
N LEU A 135 -13.95 -18.40 -3.57
CA LEU A 135 -14.24 -17.03 -3.96
C LEU A 135 -15.05 -16.92 -5.27
N PRO A 136 -15.78 -15.81 -5.47
CA PRO A 136 -16.43 -15.50 -6.74
C PRO A 136 -15.44 -15.54 -7.92
N ALA A 137 -15.91 -15.90 -9.10
CA ALA A 137 -15.09 -16.02 -10.32
C ALA A 137 -14.22 -14.78 -10.62
N SER A 138 -14.69 -13.58 -10.26
CA SER A 138 -13.96 -12.31 -10.45
C SER A 138 -12.70 -12.17 -9.58
N LEU A 139 -12.55 -12.97 -8.53
CA LEU A 139 -11.41 -12.96 -7.60
C LEU A 139 -10.62 -14.28 -7.64
N GLN A 140 -11.03 -15.21 -8.50
CA GLN A 140 -10.31 -16.46 -8.74
C GLN A 140 -8.88 -16.24 -9.29
N PRO A 141 -8.60 -15.24 -10.17
CA PRO A 141 -7.24 -15.02 -10.66
C PRO A 141 -6.19 -14.83 -9.54
N GLU A 142 -6.53 -14.08 -8.50
CA GLU A 142 -5.65 -13.84 -7.36
C GLU A 142 -5.43 -15.09 -6.50
N ALA A 143 -6.47 -15.89 -6.29
CA ALA A 143 -6.39 -17.17 -5.59
C ALA A 143 -5.49 -18.17 -6.35
N LEU A 144 -5.70 -18.27 -7.67
CA LEU A 144 -4.89 -19.10 -8.56
C LEU A 144 -3.42 -18.66 -8.57
N CYS A 145 -3.13 -17.34 -8.54
CA CYS A 145 -1.76 -16.85 -8.40
C CYS A 145 -1.14 -17.31 -7.08
N CYS A 146 -1.83 -17.17 -5.95
CA CYS A 146 -1.32 -17.62 -4.64
C CYS A 146 -1.05 -19.13 -4.62
N LYS A 147 -1.90 -19.93 -5.28
CA LYS A 147 -1.70 -21.37 -5.46
C LYS A 147 -0.45 -21.66 -6.29
N GLY A 148 -0.24 -20.89 -7.37
CA GLY A 148 0.98 -20.94 -8.17
C GLY A 148 2.23 -20.60 -7.36
N TRP A 149 2.18 -19.57 -6.52
CA TRP A 149 3.29 -19.21 -5.64
C TRP A 149 3.60 -20.30 -4.59
N CYS A 150 2.57 -20.89 -3.96
CA CYS A 150 2.76 -22.03 -3.06
C CYS A 150 3.43 -23.20 -3.77
N ALA A 151 2.94 -23.57 -4.95
CA ALA A 151 3.51 -24.65 -5.75
C ALA A 151 4.98 -24.36 -6.13
N LEU A 152 5.30 -23.10 -6.45
CA LEU A 152 6.66 -22.69 -6.78
C LEU A 152 7.59 -22.86 -5.56
N THR A 153 7.17 -22.44 -4.37
CA THR A 153 7.95 -22.62 -3.14
C THR A 153 8.17 -24.10 -2.79
N GLU A 154 7.24 -24.96 -3.18
CA GLU A 154 7.35 -26.41 -2.99
C GLU A 154 8.10 -27.13 -4.13
N GLY A 155 8.53 -26.39 -5.16
CA GLY A 155 9.19 -26.95 -6.34
C GLY A 155 8.25 -27.73 -7.28
N ASP A 156 6.94 -27.63 -7.11
CA ASP A 156 5.95 -28.25 -8.00
C ASP A 156 5.71 -27.39 -9.26
N ILE A 157 6.71 -27.41 -10.14
CA ILE A 157 6.72 -26.63 -11.39
C ILE A 157 5.52 -26.98 -12.29
N LYS A 158 5.02 -28.22 -12.24
CA LYS A 158 3.84 -28.63 -13.02
C LYS A 158 2.63 -27.82 -12.59
N THR A 159 2.34 -27.79 -11.29
CA THR A 159 1.22 -27.01 -10.76
C THR A 159 1.40 -25.53 -11.02
N VAL A 160 2.62 -24.97 -10.90
CA VAL A 160 2.88 -23.55 -11.24
C VAL A 160 2.41 -23.22 -12.66
N ARG A 161 2.77 -24.05 -13.65
CA ARG A 161 2.40 -23.85 -15.05
C ARG A 161 0.90 -23.96 -15.29
N GLU A 162 0.26 -24.93 -14.65
CA GLU A 162 -1.21 -25.08 -14.70
C GLU A 162 -1.90 -23.83 -14.15
N GLN A 163 -1.42 -23.28 -13.03
CA GLN A 163 -1.96 -22.05 -12.46
C GLN A 163 -1.72 -20.84 -13.35
N ILE A 164 -0.53 -20.68 -13.95
CA ILE A 164 -0.25 -19.60 -14.91
C ILE A 164 -1.24 -19.64 -16.09
N LEU A 165 -1.49 -20.83 -16.66
CA LEU A 165 -2.45 -21.00 -17.76
C LEU A 165 -3.87 -20.65 -17.32
N ALA A 166 -4.28 -21.09 -16.13
CA ALA A 166 -5.61 -20.80 -15.59
C ALA A 166 -5.80 -19.28 -15.36
N VAL A 167 -4.82 -18.60 -14.75
CA VAL A 167 -4.86 -17.15 -14.54
C VAL A 167 -4.87 -16.41 -15.86
N LYS A 168 -4.02 -16.80 -16.82
CA LYS A 168 -3.96 -16.16 -18.14
C LYS A 168 -5.29 -16.27 -18.90
N ALA A 169 -5.98 -17.39 -18.79
CA ALA A 169 -7.29 -17.58 -19.39
C ALA A 169 -8.38 -16.70 -18.72
N ALA A 170 -8.30 -16.51 -17.40
CA ALA A 170 -9.29 -15.73 -16.65
C ALA A 170 -9.02 -14.22 -16.66
N ALA A 171 -7.76 -13.79 -16.64
CA ALA A 171 -7.32 -12.41 -16.52
C ALA A 171 -5.97 -12.18 -17.24
N PRO A 172 -5.97 -12.10 -18.59
CA PRO A 172 -4.74 -12.04 -19.41
C PRO A 172 -3.92 -10.77 -19.24
N GLU A 173 -4.47 -9.73 -18.61
CA GLU A 173 -3.79 -8.46 -18.32
C GLU A 173 -3.38 -8.34 -16.84
N SER A 174 -3.56 -9.40 -16.03
CA SER A 174 -3.23 -9.36 -14.61
C SER A 174 -1.72 -9.26 -14.38
N GLU A 175 -1.25 -8.16 -13.78
CA GLU A 175 0.18 -8.01 -13.42
C GLU A 175 0.67 -9.17 -12.54
N ARG A 176 -0.19 -9.73 -11.69
CA ARG A 176 0.15 -10.83 -10.78
C ARG A 176 0.53 -12.13 -11.51
N TYR A 177 -0.09 -12.40 -12.66
CA TYR A 177 0.32 -13.57 -13.45
C TYR A 177 1.68 -13.34 -14.10
N LEU A 178 1.94 -12.10 -14.57
CA LEU A 178 3.23 -11.74 -15.14
C LEU A 178 4.34 -11.89 -14.09
N ASP A 179 4.09 -11.48 -12.84
CA ASP A 179 5.01 -11.68 -11.71
C ASP A 179 5.36 -13.16 -11.52
N LEU A 180 4.34 -14.03 -11.47
CA LEU A 180 4.50 -15.47 -11.28
C LEU A 180 5.24 -16.12 -12.47
N GLU A 181 4.89 -15.75 -13.70
CA GLU A 181 5.54 -16.28 -14.90
C GLU A 181 7.00 -15.84 -14.99
N ASN A 182 7.29 -14.56 -14.71
CA ASN A 182 8.66 -14.06 -14.69
C ASN A 182 9.48 -14.75 -13.60
N THR A 183 8.90 -14.99 -12.42
CA THR A 183 9.62 -15.67 -11.33
C THR A 183 9.85 -17.14 -11.64
N LEU A 184 8.91 -17.80 -12.33
CA LEU A 184 9.15 -19.14 -12.85
C LEU A 184 10.32 -19.17 -13.84
N LEU A 185 10.44 -18.18 -14.74
CA LEU A 185 11.59 -18.10 -15.66
C LEU A 185 12.92 -17.97 -14.90
N VAL A 186 12.95 -17.16 -13.84
CA VAL A 186 14.14 -17.01 -12.99
C VAL A 186 14.46 -18.32 -12.27
N HIS A 187 13.46 -18.99 -11.68
CA HIS A 187 13.63 -20.28 -11.01
C HIS A 187 14.14 -21.37 -11.97
N GLU A 188 13.72 -21.36 -13.23
CA GLU A 188 14.20 -22.29 -14.26
C GLU A 188 15.53 -21.85 -14.91
N GLU A 189 16.18 -20.82 -14.37
CA GLU A 189 17.43 -20.25 -14.87
C GLU A 189 17.36 -19.78 -16.34
N LYS A 190 16.16 -19.48 -16.83
CA LYS A 190 15.91 -18.95 -18.18
C LYS A 190 16.17 -17.45 -18.22
N TYR A 191 17.34 -17.03 -17.74
CA TYR A 191 17.69 -15.62 -17.51
C TYR A 191 17.63 -14.76 -18.78
N THR A 192 18.01 -15.33 -19.93
CA THR A 192 17.94 -14.64 -21.24
C THR A 192 16.50 -14.27 -21.65
N GLN A 193 15.51 -15.05 -21.21
CA GLN A 193 14.10 -14.76 -21.45
C GLN A 193 13.52 -13.85 -20.34
N ALA A 194 13.95 -14.05 -19.10
CA ALA A 194 13.47 -13.28 -17.96
C ALA A 194 13.92 -11.81 -18.00
N GLN A 195 15.17 -11.53 -18.40
CA GLN A 195 15.76 -10.19 -18.37
C GLN A 195 14.92 -9.13 -19.10
N PRO A 196 14.65 -9.24 -20.42
CA PRO A 196 13.92 -8.19 -21.14
C PRO A 196 12.48 -8.02 -20.63
N ARG A 197 11.86 -9.10 -20.12
CA ARG A 197 10.52 -9.06 -19.55
C ARG A 197 10.48 -8.28 -18.24
N LEU A 198 11.43 -8.53 -17.34
CA LEU A 198 11.56 -7.85 -16.06
C LEU A 198 11.98 -6.38 -16.25
N GLU A 199 12.89 -6.07 -17.17
CA GLU A 199 13.25 -4.68 -17.51
C GLU A 199 12.03 -3.89 -18.05
N ALA A 200 11.22 -4.50 -18.93
CA ALA A 200 9.98 -3.90 -19.41
C ALA A 200 8.90 -3.78 -18.31
N GLN A 201 8.87 -4.71 -17.36
CA GLN A 201 7.98 -4.64 -16.20
C GLN A 201 8.38 -3.53 -15.23
N LEU A 202 9.68 -3.35 -14.97
CA LEU A 202 10.19 -2.33 -14.05
C LEU A 202 9.68 -0.93 -14.42
N ASN A 203 9.63 -0.63 -15.73
CA ASN A 203 9.11 0.63 -16.25
C ASN A 203 7.59 0.82 -16.07
N ARG A 204 6.86 -0.25 -15.73
CA ARG A 204 5.41 -0.28 -15.52
C ARG A 204 5.01 -0.43 -14.06
N CYS A 205 5.96 -0.72 -13.16
CA CYS A 205 5.68 -0.86 -11.73
C CYS A 205 5.01 0.41 -11.19
N SER A 206 3.82 0.26 -10.62
CA SER A 206 3.02 1.38 -10.11
C SER A 206 3.24 1.64 -8.62
N THR A 207 3.87 0.69 -7.92
CA THR A 207 4.08 0.75 -6.48
C THR A 207 5.54 0.49 -6.09
N PRO A 208 6.06 1.10 -5.02
CA PRO A 208 7.39 0.82 -4.50
C PRO A 208 7.63 -0.68 -4.20
N CYS A 209 6.60 -1.38 -3.71
CA CYS A 209 6.68 -2.83 -3.42
C CYS A 209 6.99 -3.64 -4.68
N GLN A 210 6.27 -3.37 -5.77
CA GLN A 210 6.50 -4.02 -7.06
C GLN A 210 7.88 -3.68 -7.61
N THR A 211 8.30 -2.42 -7.50
CA THR A 211 9.62 -1.97 -7.97
C THR A 211 10.74 -2.72 -7.22
N VAL A 212 10.65 -2.82 -5.89
CA VAL A 212 11.62 -3.58 -5.08
C VAL A 212 11.63 -5.06 -5.44
N ALA A 213 10.46 -5.70 -5.55
CA ALA A 213 10.36 -7.11 -5.95
C ALA A 213 10.95 -7.36 -7.35
N CYS A 214 10.70 -6.46 -8.30
CA CYS A 214 11.26 -6.53 -9.65
C CYS A 214 12.80 -6.41 -9.62
N HIS A 215 13.35 -5.49 -8.84
CA HIS A 215 14.80 -5.37 -8.64
C HIS A 215 15.42 -6.62 -7.99
N MET A 216 14.73 -7.30 -7.07
CA MET A 216 15.22 -8.56 -6.51
C MET A 216 15.37 -9.65 -7.58
N LEU A 217 14.39 -9.80 -8.48
CA LEU A 217 14.46 -10.75 -9.58
C LEU A 217 15.51 -10.35 -10.62
N LEU A 218 15.59 -9.06 -10.97
CA LEU A 218 16.64 -8.55 -11.87
C LEU A 218 18.03 -8.77 -11.31
N ALA A 219 18.24 -8.64 -10.00
CA ALA A 219 19.54 -8.93 -9.39
C ALA A 219 19.97 -10.38 -9.63
N GLN A 220 19.07 -11.35 -9.43
CA GLN A 220 19.35 -12.77 -9.70
C GLN A 220 19.62 -13.03 -11.18
N VAL A 221 18.81 -12.44 -12.06
CA VAL A 221 18.96 -12.56 -13.51
C VAL A 221 20.29 -11.99 -14.00
N TYR A 222 20.66 -10.80 -13.54
CA TYR A 222 21.92 -10.17 -13.90
C TYR A 222 23.12 -10.97 -13.40
N ASP A 223 23.06 -11.49 -12.18
CA ASP A 223 24.12 -12.34 -11.64
C ASP A 223 24.26 -13.65 -12.45
N GLY A 224 23.16 -14.33 -12.73
CA GLY A 224 23.13 -15.54 -13.56
C GLY A 224 23.61 -15.34 -15.00
N LEU A 225 23.59 -14.10 -15.51
CA LEU A 225 24.14 -13.71 -16.81
C LEU A 225 25.58 -13.16 -16.73
N GLY A 226 26.22 -13.15 -15.55
CA GLY A 226 27.57 -12.60 -15.35
C GLY A 226 27.64 -11.06 -15.39
N GLN A 227 26.51 -10.36 -15.27
CA GLN A 227 26.41 -8.90 -15.28
C GLN A 227 26.51 -8.32 -13.86
N SER A 228 27.58 -8.64 -13.13
CA SER A 228 27.70 -8.39 -11.68
C SER A 228 27.50 -6.91 -11.28
N SER A 229 27.89 -5.96 -12.13
CA SER A 229 27.66 -4.52 -11.86
C SER A 229 26.18 -4.16 -11.77
N LYS A 230 25.35 -4.70 -12.68
CA LYS A 230 23.90 -4.43 -12.69
C LYS A 230 23.17 -5.20 -11.59
N ALA A 231 23.65 -6.41 -11.28
CA ALA A 231 23.15 -7.18 -10.14
C ALA A 231 23.34 -6.40 -8.84
N ARG A 232 24.54 -5.83 -8.64
CA ARG A 232 24.86 -4.97 -7.50
C ARG A 232 23.97 -3.73 -7.45
N GLU A 233 23.82 -2.99 -8.56
CA GLU A 233 22.94 -1.82 -8.61
C GLU A 233 21.51 -2.14 -8.20
N SER A 234 20.97 -3.27 -8.68
CA SER A 234 19.63 -3.74 -8.31
C SER A 234 19.53 -4.09 -6.82
N LEU A 235 20.55 -4.73 -6.25
CA LEU A 235 20.60 -5.02 -4.80
C LEU A 235 20.73 -3.74 -3.96
N GLU A 236 21.53 -2.76 -4.39
CA GLU A 236 21.66 -1.46 -3.73
C GLU A 236 20.31 -0.73 -3.70
N TYR A 237 19.52 -0.82 -4.77
CA TYR A 237 18.14 -0.33 -4.79
C TYR A 237 17.28 -1.04 -3.73
N VAL A 238 17.30 -2.38 -3.69
CA VAL A 238 16.52 -3.17 -2.72
C VAL A 238 16.89 -2.82 -1.29
N VAL A 239 18.17 -2.68 -0.95
CA VAL A 239 18.63 -2.31 0.40
C VAL A 239 18.19 -0.89 0.78
N THR A 240 18.30 0.05 -0.16
CA THR A 240 17.95 1.46 0.08
C THR A 240 16.45 1.64 0.28
N TYR A 241 15.64 1.06 -0.61
CA TYR A 241 14.20 1.32 -0.65
C TYR A 241 13.37 0.26 0.08
N GLY A 242 13.84 -0.98 0.17
CA GLY A 242 13.17 -2.06 0.91
C GLY A 242 13.08 -1.77 2.41
N ASN A 243 14.15 -1.27 3.02
CA ASN A 243 14.15 -0.89 4.45
C ASN A 243 13.26 0.32 4.73
N THR A 244 13.21 1.28 3.81
CA THR A 244 12.36 2.46 3.93
C THR A 244 10.88 2.08 3.94
N MET A 245 10.49 1.01 3.24
CA MET A 245 9.13 0.46 3.29
C MET A 245 8.82 -0.20 4.63
N ILE A 246 9.74 -1.00 5.19
CA ILE A 246 9.58 -1.60 6.53
C ILE A 246 9.46 -0.50 7.60
N LEU A 247 10.25 0.57 7.47
CA LEU A 247 10.19 1.72 8.36
C LEU A 247 8.89 2.54 8.21
N ALA A 248 8.37 2.72 7.00
CA ALA A 248 7.07 3.36 6.77
C ALA A 248 5.91 2.52 7.36
N GLN A 249 5.99 1.20 7.29
CA GLN A 249 5.04 0.28 7.95
C GLN A 249 5.09 0.38 9.48
N LEU A 250 6.29 0.47 10.05
CA LEU A 250 6.49 0.69 11.49
C LEU A 250 5.98 2.07 11.93
N ALA A 251 6.16 3.10 11.10
CA ALA A 251 5.68 4.46 11.38
C ALA A 251 4.14 4.54 11.34
N GLY A 252 3.48 3.90 10.37
CA GLY A 252 2.02 3.77 10.32
C GLY A 252 1.46 3.06 11.55
N ARG A 253 2.11 1.96 11.97
CA ARG A 253 1.74 1.22 13.19
C ARG A 253 2.01 1.98 14.48
N LEU A 254 3.09 2.76 14.57
CA LEU A 254 3.32 3.65 15.71
C LEU A 254 2.17 4.65 15.86
N LEU A 255 1.64 5.16 14.75
CA LEU A 255 0.47 6.03 14.75
C LEU A 255 -0.81 5.27 15.15
N ASP A 256 -1.04 4.06 14.65
CA ASP A 256 -2.22 3.24 15.00
C ASP A 256 -2.19 2.71 16.45
N THR A 257 -1.02 2.32 16.97
CA THR A 257 -0.85 1.86 18.37
C THR A 257 -0.96 3.02 19.35
N LEU A 258 -0.61 4.24 18.91
CA LEU A 258 -0.86 5.48 19.66
C LEU A 258 -2.36 5.85 19.71
N ASP A 259 -3.18 5.32 18.80
CA ASP A 259 -4.65 5.46 18.80
C ASP A 259 -5.33 4.37 19.64
N GLU A 260 -4.82 3.13 19.68
CA GLU A 260 -5.38 2.02 20.46
C GLU A 260 -4.99 2.02 21.95
N THR A 261 -3.90 2.69 22.35
CA THR A 261 -3.49 2.85 23.76
C THR A 261 -4.11 4.05 24.46
N VAL A 262 -5.21 4.56 23.90
CA VAL A 262 -6.04 5.65 24.43
C VAL A 262 -7.43 5.08 24.75
N ASP A 263 -7.44 4.16 25.71
CA ASP A 263 -8.52 4.05 26.69
C ASP A 263 -7.99 4.56 28.05
#